data_AF-A0A946AL16-F1
#
_entry.id   AF-A0A946AL16-F1
#
_cell.length_a   1.000
_cell.length_b   1.000
_cell.length_c   1.000
_cell.angle_alpha   90.00
_cell.angle_beta   90.00
_cell.angle_gamma   90.00
#
_symmetry.space_group_name_H-M   'P 1'
#
loop_
_entity.id
_entity.type
_entity.pdbx_description
1 polymer ?
#
loop_
_entity_poly.entity_id
_entity_poly.type
_entity_poly.pdbx_seq_one_letter_code
_entity_poly.pdbx_strand_id
1 'polypeptide(L)'
;MTKRITRRQAMLGASSVLLVPAACTTSKVEDADTVFAHGVASGDPDGTSVVLWTRVSGFDTAVRVDWHIATDAAFRNIVGSGDFRTHAERDYTVNVIAANLEPGQQYFYQFSVGQTFSPSGQTKTLPRGRLEQLTIAVATCSNFPFGFFNAYEDIANDASIDVVVHLGDYIYEYSQFGYGGEAGKSIGRMHEPAHEIVSLADYRQRHAQYKSDVGSRAMHARHPLIAIWDDHETANNPWMGGAQNH
;
A
#
# COMPACT_ATOMS: atom_id res chain seq x y z
N MET A 1 -42.75 35.38 69.49
CA MET A 1 -43.16 34.35 68.50
C MET A 1 -42.01 34.10 67.54
N THR A 2 -41.12 33.18 67.89
CA THR A 2 -39.86 32.87 67.20
C THR A 2 -40.06 31.62 66.35
N LYS A 3 -40.13 31.77 65.02
CA LYS A 3 -40.21 30.66 64.07
C LYS A 3 -38.86 29.93 64.03
N ARG A 4 -38.82 28.69 64.53
CA ARG A 4 -37.68 27.78 64.39
C ARG A 4 -37.64 27.22 62.96
N ILE A 5 -36.64 27.63 62.19
CA ILE A 5 -36.28 27.01 60.91
C ILE A 5 -35.62 25.66 61.22
N THR A 6 -36.19 24.56 60.72
CA THR A 6 -35.69 23.20 60.96
C THR A 6 -34.71 22.79 59.85
N ARG A 7 -33.73 21.94 60.21
CA ARG A 7 -32.61 21.47 59.36
C ARG A 7 -33.03 20.85 58.00
N ARG A 8 -34.32 20.56 57.80
CA ARG A 8 -34.87 20.04 56.53
C ARG A 8 -35.20 21.10 55.48
N GLN A 9 -35.13 22.40 55.80
CA GLN A 9 -35.39 23.50 54.84
C GLN A 9 -34.12 24.18 54.31
N ALA A 10 -32.93 23.63 54.59
CA ALA A 10 -31.63 24.17 54.16
C ALA A 10 -30.91 23.31 53.10
N MET A 11 -31.63 22.43 52.39
CA MET A 11 -31.08 21.71 51.23
C MET A 11 -31.98 21.87 50.00
N LEU A 12 -32.18 23.14 49.61
CA LEU A 12 -32.45 23.56 48.24
C LEU A 12 -31.19 24.28 47.76
N GLY A 13 -30.13 23.51 47.52
CA GLY A 13 -28.83 24.00 47.08
C GLY A 13 -28.42 23.29 45.80
N ALA A 14 -28.63 23.97 44.67
CA ALA A 14 -27.94 23.81 43.39
C ALA A 14 -27.49 22.39 42.98
N SER A 15 -28.40 21.60 42.41
CA SER A 15 -28.02 20.50 41.50
C SER A 15 -27.72 21.08 40.12
N SER A 16 -26.60 21.77 39.96
CA SER A 16 -26.02 22.01 38.64
C SER A 16 -25.41 20.70 38.15
N VAL A 17 -26.21 19.92 37.41
CA VAL A 17 -25.69 18.82 36.60
C VAL A 17 -24.79 19.46 35.53
N LEU A 18 -23.49 19.39 35.76
CA LEU A 18 -22.50 19.60 34.71
C LEU A 18 -22.70 18.49 33.68
N LEU A 19 -23.53 18.78 32.67
CA LEU A 19 -23.48 18.10 31.39
C LEU A 19 -22.10 18.39 30.80
N VAL A 20 -21.12 17.55 31.13
CA VAL A 20 -19.90 17.48 30.33
C VAL A 20 -20.36 16.98 28.97
N PRO A 21 -20.20 17.75 27.88
CA PRO A 21 -20.36 17.17 26.57
C PRO A 21 -19.23 16.15 26.46
N ALA A 22 -19.57 14.87 26.64
CA ALA A 22 -18.78 13.81 26.07
C ALA A 22 -18.83 14.07 24.57
N ALA A 23 -17.83 14.79 24.07
CA ALA A 23 -17.50 14.80 22.67
C ALA A 23 -17.16 13.34 22.34
N CYS A 24 -18.17 12.56 21.98
CA CYS A 24 -17.96 11.45 21.07
C CYS A 24 -17.44 12.10 19.80
N THR A 25 -16.13 12.32 19.75
CA THR A 25 -15.41 12.33 18.49
C THR A 25 -15.68 10.97 17.91
N THR A 26 -16.71 10.87 17.07
CA THR A 26 -16.83 9.79 16.12
C THR A 26 -15.63 9.95 15.21
N SER A 27 -14.50 9.38 15.61
CA SER A 27 -13.39 9.10 14.72
C SER A 27 -14.05 8.36 13.57
N LYS A 28 -14.19 9.01 12.40
CA LYS A 28 -14.59 8.29 11.19
C LYS A 28 -13.52 7.23 11.04
N VAL A 29 -13.88 5.97 11.30
CA VAL A 29 -13.04 4.85 10.90
C VAL A 29 -13.08 4.91 9.39
N GLU A 30 -12.00 5.45 8.82
CA GLU A 30 -11.84 5.45 7.37
C GLU A 30 -11.73 4.00 6.93
N ASP A 31 -12.44 3.66 5.86
CA ASP A 31 -12.45 2.32 5.31
C ASP A 31 -11.03 1.93 4.88
N ALA A 32 -10.56 0.77 5.33
CA ALA A 32 -9.21 0.27 5.08
C ALA A 32 -8.94 0.14 3.58
N ASP A 33 -9.94 -0.27 2.79
CA ASP A 33 -9.81 -0.37 1.34
C ASP A 33 -9.74 1.00 0.66
N THR A 34 -10.23 2.06 1.32
CA THR A 34 -10.11 3.42 0.81
C THR A 34 -8.74 4.01 1.17
N VAL A 35 -8.30 3.87 2.42
CA VAL A 35 -7.00 4.40 2.87
C VAL A 35 -5.86 3.68 2.15
N PHE A 36 -5.92 2.35 2.06
CA PHE A 36 -4.90 1.49 1.46
C PHE A 36 -5.35 0.94 0.11
N ALA A 37 -5.96 1.80 -0.73
CA ALA A 37 -6.51 1.45 -2.04
C ALA A 37 -5.52 0.77 -3.02
N HIS A 38 -4.22 0.96 -2.80
CA HIS A 38 -3.14 0.41 -3.61
C HIS A 38 -2.42 -0.76 -2.95
N GLY A 39 -3.01 -1.28 -1.86
CA GLY A 39 -2.46 -2.38 -1.08
C GLY A 39 -1.14 -2.07 -0.38
N VAL A 40 -0.38 -3.12 -0.16
CA VAL A 40 0.93 -3.11 0.49
C VAL A 40 1.89 -3.93 -0.37
N ALA A 41 3.17 -3.61 -0.31
CA ALA A 41 4.22 -4.33 -1.02
C ALA A 41 5.44 -4.52 -0.13
N SER A 42 6.25 -5.53 -0.45
CA SER A 42 7.59 -5.66 0.07
C SER A 42 8.56 -5.91 -1.07
N GLY A 43 9.83 -5.56 -0.90
CA GLY A 43 10.80 -5.70 -1.97
C GLY A 43 12.23 -5.56 -1.52
N ASP A 44 13.14 -5.74 -2.47
CA ASP A 44 14.60 -5.69 -2.27
C ASP A 44 15.05 -6.41 -0.99
N PRO A 45 14.68 -7.70 -0.81
CA PRO A 45 15.07 -8.43 0.39
C PRO A 45 16.59 -8.61 0.41
N ASP A 46 17.19 -8.40 1.58
CA ASP A 46 18.55 -8.85 1.89
C ASP A 46 18.51 -9.95 2.95
N GLY A 47 19.68 -10.38 3.43
CA GLY A 47 19.77 -11.46 4.42
C GLY A 47 19.22 -11.13 5.81
N THR A 48 18.90 -9.87 6.09
CA THR A 48 18.56 -9.33 7.41
C THR A 48 17.56 -8.16 7.36
N SER A 49 17.10 -7.79 6.17
CA SER A 49 16.22 -6.66 5.96
C SER A 49 15.34 -6.84 4.74
N VAL A 50 14.27 -6.05 4.68
CA VAL A 50 13.40 -5.93 3.52
C VAL A 50 12.79 -4.53 3.47
N VAL A 51 12.52 -4.04 2.26
CA VAL A 51 11.73 -2.82 2.07
C VAL A 51 10.26 -3.15 2.27
N LEU A 52 9.55 -2.32 3.04
CA LEU A 52 8.10 -2.33 3.15
C LEU A 52 7.53 -1.06 2.50
N TRP A 53 6.48 -1.21 1.71
CA TRP A 53 5.88 -0.12 0.95
C TRP A 53 4.34 -0.11 1.06
N THR A 54 3.77 1.09 1.06
CA THR A 54 2.35 1.33 0.80
C THR A 54 2.13 2.75 0.28
N ARG A 55 0.91 3.06 -0.18
CA ARG A 55 0.45 4.42 -0.52
C ARG A 55 -0.89 4.66 0.16
N VAL A 56 -0.95 5.70 0.99
CA VAL A 56 -2.22 6.10 1.65
C VAL A 56 -3.00 7.09 0.80
N SER A 57 -4.32 6.97 0.77
CA SER A 57 -5.21 7.78 -0.07
C SER A 57 -6.25 8.52 0.77
N GLY A 58 -6.81 9.62 0.25
CA GLY A 58 -7.86 10.38 0.93
C GLY A 58 -7.37 11.52 1.83
N PHE A 59 -6.09 11.89 1.74
CA PHE A 59 -5.48 12.93 2.58
C PHE A 59 -5.00 14.13 1.76
N ASP A 60 -5.06 15.32 2.37
CA ASP A 60 -4.62 16.61 1.80
C ASP A 60 -3.51 17.28 2.63
N THR A 61 -3.16 16.70 3.79
CA THR A 61 -2.13 17.16 4.72
C THR A 61 -1.17 16.02 5.07
N ALA A 62 -0.03 16.34 5.69
CA ALA A 62 0.96 15.31 6.05
C ALA A 62 0.38 14.25 7.00
N VAL A 63 0.59 12.98 6.68
CA VAL A 63 0.05 11.82 7.39
C VAL A 63 1.18 11.05 8.07
N ARG A 64 0.96 10.63 9.32
CA ARG A 64 1.81 9.66 10.00
C ARG A 64 1.25 8.26 9.74
N VAL A 65 2.09 7.36 9.25
CA VAL A 65 1.76 5.96 8.99
C VAL A 65 2.66 5.10 9.87
N ASP A 66 2.06 4.33 10.75
CA ASP A 66 2.78 3.33 11.55
C ASP A 66 2.97 2.05 10.73
N TRP A 67 4.06 1.31 10.98
CA TRP A 67 4.32 0.01 10.36
C TRP A 67 4.79 -1.01 11.40
N HIS A 68 4.46 -2.27 11.17
CA HIS A 68 4.83 -3.39 12.02
C HIS A 68 5.27 -4.57 11.15
N ILE A 69 6.25 -5.33 11.61
CA ILE A 69 6.65 -6.63 11.05
C ILE A 69 6.71 -7.67 12.18
N ALA A 70 6.17 -8.85 11.92
CA ALA A 70 5.95 -9.92 12.88
C ALA A 70 6.31 -11.29 12.30
N THR A 71 6.60 -12.25 13.18
CA THR A 71 6.87 -13.64 12.77
C THR A 71 5.59 -14.47 12.57
N ASP A 72 4.42 -13.92 12.93
CA ASP A 72 3.14 -14.61 12.81
C ASP A 72 2.03 -13.69 12.26
N ALA A 73 1.12 -14.27 11.48
CA ALA A 73 0.03 -13.55 10.81
C ALA A 73 -0.95 -12.85 11.76
N ALA A 74 -1.01 -13.29 13.02
CA ALA A 74 -1.85 -12.67 14.05
C ALA A 74 -1.15 -11.50 14.78
N PHE A 75 0.08 -11.13 14.36
CA PHE A 75 0.88 -10.06 14.95
C PHE A 75 1.06 -10.20 16.48
N ARG A 76 1.17 -11.44 16.99
CA ARG A 76 1.42 -11.69 18.41
C ARG A 76 2.89 -11.49 18.77
N ASN A 77 3.79 -11.72 17.82
CA ASN A 77 5.22 -11.51 17.96
C ASN A 77 5.74 -10.49 16.95
N ILE A 78 5.59 -9.22 17.28
CA ILE A 78 6.15 -8.10 16.51
C ILE A 78 7.67 -8.04 16.78
N VAL A 79 8.45 -8.11 15.70
CA VAL A 79 9.93 -8.08 15.75
C VAL A 79 10.53 -6.78 15.23
N GLY A 80 9.71 -5.92 14.61
CA GLY A 80 10.10 -4.57 14.22
C GLY A 80 8.87 -3.68 14.06
N SER A 81 9.04 -2.40 14.36
CA SER A 81 8.00 -1.39 14.14
C SER A 81 8.62 0.00 14.03
N GLY A 82 7.81 0.94 13.54
CA GLY A 82 8.16 2.35 13.48
C GLY A 82 7.04 3.16 12.86
N ASP A 83 7.35 4.42 12.53
CA ASP A 83 6.45 5.26 11.77
C ASP A 83 7.16 6.03 10.67
N PHE A 84 6.37 6.52 9.73
CA PHE A 84 6.83 7.31 8.60
C PHE A 84 5.85 8.44 8.35
N ARG A 85 6.37 9.66 8.18
CA ARG A 85 5.57 10.82 7.77
C ARG A 85 5.62 10.97 6.25
N THR A 86 4.45 10.97 5.62
CA THR A 86 4.29 11.12 4.18
C THR A 86 3.35 12.28 3.82
N HIS A 87 3.43 12.75 2.58
CA HIS A 87 2.75 13.96 2.11
C HIS A 87 2.69 14.02 0.58
N ALA A 88 2.00 15.03 0.04
CA ALA A 88 1.71 15.18 -1.38
C ALA A 88 2.94 15.18 -2.31
N GLU A 89 4.09 15.71 -1.87
CA GLU A 89 5.29 15.77 -2.71
C GLU A 89 5.84 14.38 -3.09
N ARG A 90 5.52 13.34 -2.30
CA ARG A 90 5.85 11.93 -2.58
C ARG A 90 4.62 11.07 -2.81
N ASP A 91 3.51 11.70 -3.17
CA ASP A 91 2.26 11.01 -3.47
C ASP A 91 1.76 10.13 -2.32
N TYR A 92 1.99 10.57 -1.07
CA TYR A 92 1.57 9.84 0.13
C TYR A 92 2.11 8.39 0.22
N THR A 93 3.23 8.12 -0.45
CA THR A 93 3.90 6.81 -0.39
C THR A 93 4.73 6.67 0.88
N VAL A 94 4.82 5.45 1.38
CA VAL A 94 5.68 5.04 2.50
C VAL A 94 6.67 4.03 1.94
N ASN A 95 7.95 4.19 2.27
CA ASN A 95 9.00 3.23 1.97
C ASN A 95 9.95 3.19 3.16
N VAL A 96 10.01 2.05 3.84
CA VAL A 96 10.81 1.84 5.06
C VAL A 96 11.60 0.55 4.96
N ILE A 97 12.80 0.53 5.53
CA ILE A 97 13.62 -0.67 5.64
C ILE A 97 13.35 -1.31 7.02
N ALA A 98 12.73 -2.48 7.02
CA ALA A 98 12.60 -3.30 8.21
C ALA A 98 13.88 -4.14 8.35
N ALA A 99 14.74 -3.82 9.32
CA ALA A 99 16.04 -4.43 9.52
C ALA A 99 16.10 -5.36 10.75
N ASN A 100 17.27 -5.96 10.99
CA ASN A 100 17.55 -6.88 12.10
C ASN A 100 16.65 -8.14 12.09
N LEU A 101 16.35 -8.62 10.89
CA LEU A 101 15.58 -9.84 10.65
C LEU A 101 16.52 -11.05 10.52
N GLU A 102 15.97 -12.24 10.72
CA GLU A 102 16.68 -13.50 10.52
C GLU A 102 16.75 -13.85 9.02
N PRO A 103 17.88 -14.38 8.51
CA PRO A 103 17.99 -14.80 7.11
C PRO A 103 17.06 -15.96 6.72
N GLY A 104 16.49 -15.89 5.51
CA GLY A 104 15.67 -16.96 4.94
C GLY A 104 14.30 -17.16 5.62
N GLN A 105 13.91 -16.24 6.50
CA GLN A 105 12.72 -16.34 7.33
C GLN A 105 11.55 -15.58 6.69
N GLN A 106 10.37 -16.19 6.73
CA GLN A 106 9.13 -15.54 6.35
C GLN A 106 8.61 -14.65 7.48
N TYR A 107 8.09 -13.48 7.11
CA TYR A 107 7.50 -12.49 8.01
C TYR A 107 6.15 -12.00 7.49
N PHE A 108 5.38 -11.39 8.38
CA PHE A 108 4.12 -10.71 8.10
C PHE A 108 4.27 -9.23 8.45
N TYR A 109 3.71 -8.34 7.65
CA TYR A 109 3.81 -6.90 7.89
C TYR A 109 2.49 -6.18 7.62
N GLN A 110 2.28 -5.05 8.30
CA GLN A 110 1.06 -4.26 8.18
C GLN A 110 1.36 -2.79 8.49
N PHE A 111 0.59 -1.90 7.85
CA PHE A 111 0.60 -0.47 8.10
C PHE A 111 -0.68 -0.02 8.80
N SER A 112 -0.64 1.13 9.46
CA SER A 112 -1.85 1.76 9.99
C SER A 112 -1.79 3.28 9.98
N VAL A 113 -2.95 3.90 9.76
CA VAL A 113 -3.20 5.32 9.99
C VAL A 113 -4.23 5.41 11.10
N GLY A 114 -3.80 5.81 12.31
CA GLY A 114 -4.66 5.79 13.48
C GLY A 114 -5.17 4.38 13.79
N GLN A 115 -6.49 4.16 13.66
CA GLN A 115 -7.13 2.85 13.90
C GLN A 115 -7.45 2.08 12.61
N THR A 116 -7.13 2.65 11.45
CA THR A 116 -7.35 1.99 10.15
C THR A 116 -6.08 1.24 9.77
N PHE A 117 -6.21 -0.09 9.63
CA PHE A 117 -5.10 -0.98 9.28
C PHE A 117 -5.14 -1.35 7.79
N SER A 118 -3.98 -1.51 7.19
CA SER A 118 -3.85 -2.05 5.84
C SER A 118 -4.21 -3.54 5.80
N PRO A 119 -4.41 -4.13 4.61
CA PRO A 119 -4.24 -5.56 4.44
C PRO A 119 -2.87 -6.00 4.99
N SER A 120 -2.82 -7.23 5.52
CA SER A 120 -1.56 -7.84 5.96
C SER A 120 -0.80 -8.35 4.74
N GLY A 121 0.49 -8.02 4.67
CA GLY A 121 1.42 -8.53 3.68
C GLY A 121 2.32 -9.63 4.24
N GLN A 122 2.92 -10.40 3.35
CA GLN A 122 3.90 -11.44 3.62
C GLN A 122 5.19 -11.13 2.86
N THR A 123 6.31 -11.45 3.47
CA THR A 123 7.63 -11.22 2.90
C THR A 123 8.63 -12.26 3.38
N LYS A 124 9.81 -12.30 2.77
CA LYS A 124 10.87 -13.25 3.10
C LYS A 124 12.24 -12.61 2.91
N THR A 125 13.10 -12.70 3.90
CA THR A 125 14.51 -12.30 3.78
C THR A 125 15.29 -13.33 2.97
N LEU A 126 16.38 -12.90 2.34
CA LEU A 126 17.25 -13.83 1.62
C LEU A 126 17.95 -14.78 2.61
N PRO A 127 18.06 -16.08 2.28
CA PRO A 127 18.83 -17.01 3.09
C PRO A 127 20.34 -16.76 2.93
N ARG A 128 21.12 -17.21 3.92
CA ARG A 128 22.59 -17.20 3.87
C ARG A 128 23.13 -18.61 3.66
N GLY A 129 24.14 -18.75 2.81
CA GLY A 129 24.83 -20.03 2.57
C GLY A 129 24.26 -20.82 1.39
N ARG A 130 24.49 -22.13 1.39
CA ARG A 130 24.08 -23.02 0.30
C ARG A 130 22.57 -23.24 0.36
N LEU A 131 21.90 -23.08 -0.78
CA LEU A 131 20.50 -23.43 -0.97
C LEU A 131 20.33 -24.76 -1.68
N GLU A 132 19.33 -25.53 -1.26
CA GLU A 132 18.89 -26.72 -1.98
C GLU A 132 17.94 -26.35 -3.13
N GLN A 133 17.11 -25.33 -2.94
CA GLN A 133 16.15 -24.83 -3.92
C GLN A 133 15.96 -23.31 -3.76
N LEU A 134 15.68 -22.64 -4.88
CA LEU A 134 15.22 -21.26 -4.97
C LEU A 134 14.15 -21.20 -6.06
N THR A 135 12.95 -20.73 -5.72
CA THR A 135 11.84 -20.57 -6.66
C THR A 135 11.63 -19.09 -6.96
N ILE A 136 11.81 -18.70 -8.23
CA ILE A 136 11.63 -17.32 -8.69
C ILE A 136 10.49 -17.27 -9.68
N ALA A 137 9.51 -16.40 -9.44
CA ALA A 137 8.55 -16.02 -10.47
C ALA A 137 9.08 -14.81 -11.24
N VAL A 138 8.99 -14.87 -12.57
CA VAL A 138 9.43 -13.79 -13.45
C VAL A 138 8.21 -13.22 -14.17
N ALA A 139 8.04 -11.90 -14.10
CA ALA A 139 6.96 -11.16 -14.75
C ALA A 139 7.49 -9.96 -15.53
N THR A 140 6.76 -9.56 -16.56
CA THR A 140 7.06 -8.40 -17.41
C THR A 140 5.81 -8.03 -18.21
N CYS A 141 5.78 -6.83 -18.80
CA CYS A 141 4.79 -6.42 -19.80
C CYS A 141 3.33 -6.55 -19.33
N SER A 142 3.01 -5.82 -18.26
CA SER A 142 1.75 -5.95 -17.53
C SER A 142 0.69 -4.94 -17.98
N ASN A 143 0.47 -4.82 -19.29
CA ASN A 143 -0.42 -3.80 -19.87
C ASN A 143 -1.87 -3.94 -19.38
N PHE A 144 -2.31 -2.99 -18.56
CA PHE A 144 -3.61 -3.02 -17.86
C PHE A 144 -4.83 -3.11 -18.80
N PRO A 145 -4.88 -2.40 -19.95
CA PRO A 145 -5.94 -2.54 -20.94
C PRO A 145 -6.06 -3.93 -21.61
N PHE A 146 -4.99 -4.71 -21.70
CA PHE A 146 -5.03 -6.00 -22.43
C PHE A 146 -5.59 -7.17 -21.63
N GLY A 147 -5.81 -7.01 -20.32
CA GLY A 147 -6.41 -8.07 -19.53
C GLY A 147 -6.43 -7.80 -18.04
N PHE A 148 -7.02 -8.74 -17.32
CA PHE A 148 -6.95 -8.81 -15.86
C PHE A 148 -5.64 -9.48 -15.44
N PHE A 149 -5.09 -9.10 -14.29
CA PHE A 149 -3.82 -9.64 -13.82
C PHE A 149 -3.96 -11.01 -13.15
N ASN A 150 -4.64 -11.95 -13.81
CA ASN A 150 -4.82 -13.32 -13.32
C ASN A 150 -3.47 -14.03 -13.10
N ALA A 151 -2.46 -13.74 -13.93
CA ALA A 151 -1.11 -14.27 -13.73
C ALA A 151 -0.46 -13.79 -12.43
N TYR A 152 -0.75 -12.56 -11.99
CA TYR A 152 -0.33 -12.08 -10.68
C TYR A 152 -1.10 -12.76 -9.54
N GLU A 153 -2.39 -13.07 -9.73
CA GLU A 153 -3.15 -13.88 -8.78
C GLU A 153 -2.58 -15.29 -8.65
N ASP A 154 -2.21 -15.93 -9.76
CA ASP A 154 -1.57 -17.25 -9.75
C ASP A 154 -0.23 -17.22 -9.00
N ILE A 155 0.59 -16.18 -9.23
CA ILE A 155 1.82 -15.94 -8.45
C ILE A 155 1.52 -15.78 -6.96
N ALA A 156 0.50 -14.99 -6.60
CA ALA A 156 0.11 -14.77 -5.21
C ALA A 156 -0.39 -16.05 -4.51
N ASN A 157 -1.00 -16.96 -5.27
CA ASN A 157 -1.54 -18.22 -4.74
C ASN A 157 -0.48 -19.33 -4.64
N ASP A 158 0.67 -19.19 -5.30
CA ASP A 158 1.79 -20.13 -5.17
C ASP A 158 2.71 -19.74 -3.99
N ALA A 159 2.52 -20.43 -2.87
CA ALA A 159 3.32 -20.25 -1.66
C ALA A 159 4.77 -20.77 -1.78
N SER A 160 5.13 -21.47 -2.85
CA SER A 160 6.48 -22.01 -3.06
C SER A 160 7.45 -20.99 -3.65
N ILE A 161 6.95 -19.87 -4.16
CA ILE A 161 7.75 -18.76 -4.69
C ILE A 161 8.46 -18.05 -3.52
N ASP A 162 9.77 -17.87 -3.66
CA ASP A 162 10.60 -17.16 -2.67
C ASP A 162 10.65 -15.66 -2.95
N VAL A 163 10.64 -15.28 -4.23
CA VAL A 163 10.76 -13.89 -4.70
C VAL A 163 10.15 -13.74 -6.09
N VAL A 164 9.59 -12.56 -6.36
CA VAL A 164 9.15 -12.17 -7.70
C VAL A 164 10.19 -11.23 -8.30
N VAL A 165 10.56 -11.45 -9.56
CA VAL A 165 11.38 -10.55 -10.35
C VAL A 165 10.51 -9.94 -11.45
N HIS A 166 10.35 -8.61 -11.45
CA HIS A 166 9.66 -7.91 -12.52
C HIS A 166 10.67 -7.22 -13.43
N LEU A 167 10.67 -7.57 -14.71
CA LEU A 167 11.72 -7.20 -15.68
C LEU A 167 11.44 -5.91 -16.46
N GLY A 168 10.31 -5.26 -16.21
CA GLY A 168 9.96 -3.97 -16.81
C GLY A 168 8.58 -3.99 -17.43
N ASP A 169 8.16 -2.86 -17.98
CA ASP A 169 6.80 -2.63 -18.48
C ASP A 169 5.72 -2.94 -17.43
N TYR A 170 5.97 -2.54 -16.19
CA TYR A 170 4.99 -2.61 -15.10
C TYR A 170 3.82 -1.69 -15.39
N ILE A 171 4.07 -0.53 -16.02
CA ILE A 171 3.05 0.36 -16.58
C ILE A 171 3.29 0.59 -18.06
N TYR A 172 2.28 1.15 -18.74
CA TYR A 172 2.38 1.67 -20.09
C TYR A 172 1.94 3.13 -20.09
N GLU A 173 2.53 3.96 -20.97
CA GLU A 173 2.39 5.42 -21.02
C GLU A 173 1.20 5.91 -21.84
N TYR A 174 0.73 5.08 -22.78
CA TYR A 174 -0.25 5.45 -23.80
C TYR A 174 -1.56 6.05 -23.29
N SER A 175 -2.19 6.86 -24.14
CA SER A 175 -3.58 7.32 -24.00
C SER A 175 -4.61 6.18 -24.16
N GLN A 176 -5.89 6.46 -23.88
CA GLN A 176 -7.01 5.52 -24.14
C GLN A 176 -7.23 5.19 -25.62
N PHE A 177 -6.64 5.97 -26.54
CA PHE A 177 -6.71 5.73 -27.98
C PHE A 177 -5.42 5.11 -28.53
N GLY A 178 -4.42 4.90 -27.67
CA GLY A 178 -3.14 4.28 -28.03
C GLY A 178 -3.15 2.76 -27.91
N TYR A 179 -1.96 2.20 -27.69
CA TYR A 179 -1.77 0.76 -27.57
C TYR A 179 -2.58 0.19 -26.38
N GLY A 180 -3.48 -0.74 -26.67
CA GLY A 180 -4.41 -1.32 -25.69
C GLY A 180 -5.79 -0.65 -25.61
N GLY A 181 -6.01 0.48 -26.27
CA GLY A 181 -7.25 1.26 -26.17
C GLY A 181 -8.53 0.50 -26.50
N GLU A 182 -8.57 -0.21 -27.64
CA GLU A 182 -9.73 -1.00 -28.06
C GLU A 182 -10.01 -2.17 -27.09
N ALA A 183 -8.96 -2.88 -26.68
CA ALA A 183 -9.06 -3.97 -25.71
C ALA A 183 -9.59 -3.46 -24.36
N GLY A 184 -8.98 -2.39 -23.81
CA GLY A 184 -9.40 -1.78 -22.55
C GLY A 184 -10.84 -1.30 -22.60
N LYS A 185 -11.29 -0.71 -23.71
CA LYS A 185 -12.70 -0.31 -23.88
C LYS A 185 -13.65 -1.50 -23.82
N SER A 186 -13.29 -2.62 -24.44
CA SER A 186 -14.14 -3.82 -24.48
C SER A 186 -14.35 -4.49 -23.12
N ILE A 187 -13.39 -4.34 -22.18
CA ILE A 187 -13.42 -4.98 -20.86
C ILE A 187 -13.52 -3.97 -19.69
N GLY A 188 -13.74 -2.69 -19.98
CA GLY A 188 -13.88 -1.64 -18.97
C GLY A 188 -12.58 -1.30 -18.23
N ARG A 189 -11.42 -1.47 -18.88
CA ARG A 189 -10.07 -1.23 -18.34
C ARG A 189 -9.29 -0.21 -19.17
N MET A 190 -9.95 0.90 -19.50
CA MET A 190 -9.31 2.00 -20.21
C MET A 190 -8.26 2.66 -19.33
N HIS A 191 -7.16 3.11 -19.92
CA HIS A 191 -6.10 3.82 -19.20
C HIS A 191 -6.58 5.11 -18.53
N GLU A 192 -6.02 5.41 -17.36
CA GLU A 192 -6.20 6.68 -16.66
C GLU A 192 -4.83 7.32 -16.33
N PRO A 193 -4.61 8.61 -16.62
CA PRO A 193 -5.55 9.53 -17.28
C PRO A 193 -5.79 9.17 -18.75
N ALA A 194 -6.78 9.82 -19.38
CA ALA A 194 -7.24 9.47 -20.72
C ALA A 194 -6.23 9.81 -21.83
N HIS A 195 -5.36 10.77 -21.58
CA HIS A 195 -4.25 11.17 -22.44
C HIS A 195 -2.97 10.38 -22.14
N GLU A 196 -1.97 10.54 -22.99
CA GLU A 196 -0.65 9.97 -22.79
C GLU A 196 0.07 10.65 -21.62
N ILE A 197 0.72 9.86 -20.76
CA ILE A 197 1.28 10.38 -19.52
C ILE A 197 2.62 11.09 -19.78
N VAL A 198 2.71 12.37 -19.38
CA VAL A 198 3.91 13.19 -19.61
C VAL A 198 4.36 13.94 -18.36
N SER A 199 3.44 14.21 -17.43
CA SER A 199 3.73 14.89 -16.18
C SER A 199 3.86 13.91 -15.02
N LEU A 200 4.54 14.34 -13.95
CA LEU A 200 4.64 13.56 -12.71
C LEU A 200 3.26 13.14 -12.16
N ALA A 201 2.25 14.00 -12.30
CA ALA A 201 0.89 13.68 -11.87
C ALA A 201 0.27 12.56 -12.72
N ASP A 202 0.50 12.57 -14.04
CA ASP A 202 0.03 11.54 -14.94
C ASP A 202 0.66 10.17 -14.61
N TYR A 203 1.99 10.12 -14.42
CA TYR A 203 2.69 8.89 -14.04
C TYR A 203 2.22 8.34 -12.69
N ARG A 204 1.98 9.22 -11.69
CA ARG A 204 1.43 8.81 -10.40
C ARG A 204 0.04 8.20 -10.54
N GLN A 205 -0.83 8.83 -11.33
CA GLN A 205 -2.17 8.30 -11.60
C GLN A 205 -2.13 6.96 -12.36
N ARG A 206 -1.24 6.81 -13.34
CA ARG A 206 -1.06 5.54 -14.06
C ARG A 206 -0.57 4.42 -13.14
N HIS A 207 0.43 4.70 -12.31
CA HIS A 207 0.89 3.74 -11.29
C HIS A 207 -0.23 3.37 -10.30
N ALA A 208 -1.03 4.35 -9.87
CA ALA A 208 -2.18 4.13 -9.00
C ALA A 208 -3.22 3.21 -9.66
N GLN A 209 -3.54 3.43 -10.94
CA GLN A 209 -4.44 2.55 -11.70
C GLN A 209 -3.94 1.11 -11.74
N TYR A 210 -2.66 0.89 -12.05
CA TYR A 210 -2.12 -0.47 -12.16
C TYR A 210 -2.06 -1.17 -10.80
N LYS A 211 -1.75 -0.43 -9.73
CA LYS A 211 -1.68 -0.96 -8.36
C LYS A 211 -3.03 -1.07 -7.66
N SER A 212 -4.11 -0.56 -8.24
CA SER A 212 -5.47 -0.77 -7.71
C SER A 212 -6.08 -2.09 -8.18
N ASP A 213 -5.50 -2.72 -9.20
CA ASP A 213 -5.90 -4.05 -9.66
C ASP A 213 -5.77 -5.11 -8.56
N VAL A 214 -6.76 -5.98 -8.44
CA VAL A 214 -6.84 -7.00 -7.39
C VAL A 214 -5.69 -8.00 -7.46
N GLY A 215 -5.30 -8.44 -8.66
CA GLY A 215 -4.16 -9.34 -8.85
C GLY A 215 -2.84 -8.67 -8.54
N SER A 216 -2.70 -7.39 -8.93
CA SER A 216 -1.54 -6.58 -8.53
C SER A 216 -1.40 -6.49 -7.01
N ARG A 217 -2.47 -6.10 -6.31
CA ARG A 217 -2.48 -6.00 -4.84
C ARG A 217 -2.15 -7.35 -4.19
N ALA A 218 -2.70 -8.45 -4.72
CA ALA A 218 -2.46 -9.79 -4.20
C ALA A 218 -0.99 -10.22 -4.32
N MET A 219 -0.39 -10.06 -5.50
CA MET A 219 1.03 -10.41 -5.71
C MET A 219 1.95 -9.58 -4.82
N HIS A 220 1.77 -8.24 -4.80
CA HIS A 220 2.59 -7.34 -3.98
C HIS A 220 2.49 -7.66 -2.49
N ALA A 221 1.30 -8.01 -2.01
CA ALA A 221 1.09 -8.36 -0.61
C ALA A 221 1.64 -9.76 -0.27
N ARG A 222 1.94 -10.63 -1.23
CA ARG A 222 2.29 -12.03 -0.96
C ARG A 222 3.79 -12.29 -0.89
N HIS A 223 4.54 -11.69 -1.80
CA HIS A 223 5.94 -12.03 -2.08
C HIS A 223 6.79 -10.77 -2.16
N PRO A 224 8.07 -10.83 -1.75
CA PRO A 224 8.99 -9.73 -1.99
C PRO A 224 9.26 -9.58 -3.48
N LEU A 225 9.25 -8.33 -3.95
CA LEU A 225 9.51 -7.97 -5.34
C LEU A 225 10.93 -7.40 -5.52
N ILE A 226 11.64 -7.90 -6.53
CA ILE A 226 12.82 -7.25 -7.11
C ILE A 226 12.38 -6.68 -8.45
N ALA A 227 12.35 -5.35 -8.57
CA ALA A 227 11.85 -4.68 -9.76
C ALA A 227 12.97 -3.97 -10.52
N ILE A 228 12.93 -4.08 -11.83
CA ILE A 228 13.63 -3.20 -12.78
C ILE A 228 12.61 -2.66 -13.77
N TRP A 229 12.89 -1.48 -14.31
CA TRP A 229 12.12 -0.86 -15.39
C TRP A 229 12.60 -1.35 -16.77
N ASP A 230 11.76 -1.18 -17.77
CA ASP A 230 12.11 -1.14 -19.18
C ASP A 230 11.63 0.20 -19.77
N ASP A 231 11.31 0.26 -21.05
CA ASP A 231 10.98 1.50 -21.73
C ASP A 231 9.63 2.09 -21.33
N HIS A 232 8.59 1.25 -21.19
CA HIS A 232 7.22 1.71 -20.95
C HIS A 232 6.96 2.31 -19.57
N GLU A 233 7.90 2.19 -18.62
CA GLU A 233 7.92 3.04 -17.42
C GLU A 233 8.13 4.53 -17.71
N THR A 234 8.61 4.85 -18.91
CA THR A 234 8.81 6.22 -19.41
C THR A 234 8.05 6.45 -20.71
N ALA A 235 8.59 5.99 -21.83
CA ALA A 235 7.99 6.03 -23.15
C ALA A 235 8.62 4.96 -24.02
N ASN A 236 7.84 4.39 -24.94
CA ASN A 236 8.27 3.32 -25.84
C ASN A 236 9.57 3.65 -26.62
N ASN A 237 10.52 2.72 -26.63
CA ASN A 237 11.79 2.77 -27.35
C ASN A 237 12.60 4.08 -27.16
N PRO A 238 12.95 4.47 -25.92
CA PRO A 238 13.72 5.66 -25.64
C PRO A 238 15.18 5.41 -26.01
N TRP A 239 15.80 6.43 -26.59
CA TRP A 239 17.21 6.48 -26.89
C TRP A 239 17.71 7.91 -26.69
N MET A 240 19.01 8.14 -26.85
CA MET A 240 19.65 9.43 -26.54
C MET A 240 19.01 10.65 -27.26
N GLY A 241 18.31 10.46 -28.37
CA GLY A 241 17.71 11.53 -29.18
C GLY A 241 16.19 11.62 -29.12
N GLY A 242 15.51 10.81 -28.30
CA GLY A 242 14.04 10.84 -28.15
C GLY A 242 13.47 9.46 -27.85
N ALA A 243 12.16 9.34 -27.88
CA ALA A 243 11.42 8.09 -27.83
C ALA A 243 10.44 8.03 -29.00
N GLN A 244 9.72 6.91 -29.17
CA GLN A 244 8.70 6.84 -30.21
C GLN A 244 7.59 7.86 -30.00
N ASN A 245 7.22 8.07 -28.74
CA ASN A 245 6.08 8.91 -28.38
C ASN A 245 6.48 10.25 -27.72
N HIS A 246 7.75 10.42 -27.30
CA HIS A 246 8.28 11.62 -26.61
C HIS A 246 9.52 12.23 -27.29
#